data_AF-A0A1G3MFQ6-F1
#
_entry.id   AF-A0A1G3MFQ6-F1
#
_cell.length_a   1.000
_cell.length_b   1.000
_cell.length_c   1.000
_cell.angle_alpha   90.00
_cell.angle_beta   90.00
_cell.angle_gamma   90.00
#
_symmetry.space_group_name_H-M   'P 1'
#
loop_
_entity.id
_entity.type
_entity.pdbx_description
1 polymer ?
#
loop_
_entity_poly.entity_id
_entity_poly.type
_entity_poly.pdbx_seq_one_letter_code
_entity_poly.pdbx_strand_id
1 'polypeptide(L)'
;MSRLIPYLNPENKEQASANWRKVEAILGITLPCITDRDYLVRLNIDQNVAPDSLRLETKLKTQSAWKVRQAWPLVVFKHIQADYVLTGNESVIIVDNAGGTALITLPAAANASSSRYTVIQKSALVTVTLAAAAGETVNGGATVALPNTAFIGRDVVCDGVEWYAF
;
A
#
# COMPACT_ATOMS: atom_id res chain seq x y z
N MET A 1 -3.69 -10.81 -32.91
CA MET A 1 -2.66 -11.80 -32.54
C MET A 1 -1.71 -11.17 -31.54
N SER A 2 -1.86 -11.45 -30.24
CA SER A 2 -0.97 -10.93 -29.19
C SER A 2 0.35 -11.70 -29.19
N ARG A 3 1.47 -11.01 -29.40
CA ARG A 3 2.82 -11.58 -29.24
C ARG A 3 3.15 -11.63 -27.75
N LEU A 4 3.36 -12.83 -27.22
CA LEU A 4 3.97 -13.06 -25.90
C LEU A 4 5.40 -12.50 -25.92
N ILE A 5 5.74 -11.67 -24.93
CA ILE A 5 7.11 -11.21 -24.70
C ILE A 5 7.91 -12.42 -24.18
N PRO A 6 9.04 -12.81 -24.79
CA PRO A 6 9.79 -13.98 -24.36
C PRO A 6 10.40 -13.74 -22.98
N TYR A 7 10.22 -14.73 -22.09
CA TYR A 7 10.93 -14.86 -20.82
C TYR A 7 12.44 -14.75 -21.07
N LEU A 8 13.15 -13.94 -20.27
CA LEU A 8 14.62 -13.90 -20.31
C LEU A 8 15.17 -15.24 -19.80
N ASN A 9 15.91 -15.94 -20.67
CA ASN A 9 16.66 -17.15 -20.32
C ASN A 9 17.63 -16.85 -19.13
N PRO A 10 17.76 -17.71 -18.10
CA PRO A 10 18.63 -17.50 -16.93
C PRO A 10 20.06 -17.01 -17.22
N GLU A 11 20.69 -17.45 -18.30
CA GLU A 11 22.02 -16.96 -18.71
C GLU A 11 22.05 -15.45 -18.97
N ASN A 12 20.93 -14.88 -19.45
CA ASN A 12 20.81 -13.44 -19.67
C ASN A 12 20.52 -12.66 -18.37
N LYS A 13 20.09 -13.33 -17.29
CA LYS A 13 19.85 -12.67 -15.99
C LYS A 13 21.16 -12.28 -15.31
N GLU A 14 22.15 -13.16 -15.36
CA GLU A 14 23.47 -12.89 -14.77
C GLU A 14 24.19 -11.78 -15.55
N GLN A 15 24.18 -11.84 -16.88
CA GLN A 15 24.72 -10.78 -17.73
C GLN A 15 24.01 -9.43 -17.53
N ALA A 16 22.68 -9.43 -17.37
CA ALA A 16 21.91 -8.23 -17.07
C ALA A 16 22.25 -7.65 -15.69
N SER A 17 22.43 -8.49 -14.68
CA SER A 17 22.84 -8.06 -13.33
C SER A 17 24.25 -7.46 -13.31
N ALA A 18 25.18 -8.02 -14.09
CA ALA A 18 26.53 -7.50 -14.24
C ALA A 18 26.55 -6.14 -14.96
N ASN A 19 25.72 -5.98 -16.00
CA ASN A 19 25.55 -4.71 -16.69
C ASN A 19 24.87 -3.66 -15.80
N TRP A 20 23.92 -4.05 -14.94
CA TRP A 20 23.27 -3.17 -13.97
C TRP A 20 24.26 -2.56 -12.97
N ARG A 21 25.14 -3.38 -12.39
CA ARG A 21 26.19 -2.90 -11.46
C ARG A 21 27.15 -1.92 -12.11
N LYS A 22 27.45 -2.09 -13.41
CA LYS A 22 28.28 -1.13 -14.16
C LYS A 22 27.57 0.22 -14.30
N VAL A 23 26.26 0.23 -14.50
CA VAL A 23 25.45 1.46 -14.56
C VAL A 23 25.42 2.17 -13.21
N GLU A 24 25.27 1.45 -12.10
CA GLU A 24 25.35 2.02 -10.75
C GLU A 24 26.71 2.66 -10.47
N ALA A 25 27.80 1.99 -10.87
CA ALA A 25 29.16 2.50 -10.73
C ALA A 25 29.42 3.78 -11.56
N ILE A 26 28.80 3.89 -12.74
CA ILE A 26 28.92 5.08 -13.61
C ILE A 26 28.07 6.24 -13.07
N LEU A 27 26.89 5.95 -12.52
CA LEU A 27 25.94 6.99 -12.08
C LEU A 27 26.11 7.40 -10.61
N GLY A 28 26.91 6.67 -9.82
CA GLY A 28 27.15 6.98 -8.40
C GLY A 28 25.92 6.84 -7.52
N ILE A 29 24.91 6.09 -7.96
CA ILE A 29 23.65 5.83 -7.25
C ILE A 29 23.42 4.33 -7.12
N THR A 30 22.86 3.92 -5.98
CA THR A 30 22.39 2.53 -5.78
C THR A 30 20.91 2.47 -6.15
N LEU A 31 20.56 1.66 -7.13
CA LEU A 31 19.17 1.47 -7.54
C LEU A 31 18.60 0.23 -6.85
N PRO A 32 17.32 0.23 -6.45
CA PRO A 32 16.71 -0.94 -5.83
C PRO A 32 16.76 -2.13 -6.79
N CYS A 33 17.19 -3.28 -6.30
CA CYS A 33 17.31 -4.48 -7.12
C CYS A 33 15.93 -4.92 -7.62
N ILE A 34 15.80 -5.06 -8.94
CA ILE A 34 14.55 -5.44 -9.59
C ILE A 34 14.30 -6.93 -9.35
N THR A 35 13.28 -7.27 -8.54
CA THR A 35 12.78 -8.65 -8.41
C THR A 35 11.64 -8.91 -9.39
N ASP A 36 11.95 -9.72 -10.40
CA ASP A 36 11.15 -10.58 -11.30
C ASP A 36 9.78 -10.12 -11.89
N ARG A 37 9.25 -8.92 -11.62
CA ARG A 37 8.03 -8.43 -12.28
C ARG A 37 7.99 -6.97 -12.73
N ASP A 38 9.06 -6.21 -12.58
CA ASP A 38 9.06 -4.80 -12.98
C ASP A 38 9.84 -4.53 -14.27
N TYR A 39 9.12 -3.82 -15.13
CA TYR A 39 9.40 -3.33 -16.47
C TYR A 39 10.87 -3.32 -16.93
N LEU A 40 11.10 -4.02 -18.04
CA LEU A 40 12.26 -3.84 -18.91
C LEU A 40 12.30 -2.40 -19.46
N VAL A 41 13.00 -1.49 -18.78
CA VAL A 41 13.56 -0.33 -19.47
C VAL A 41 14.76 -0.83 -20.26
N ARG A 42 14.55 -1.17 -21.53
CA ARG A 42 15.66 -1.42 -22.45
C ARG A 42 16.39 -0.10 -22.69
N LEU A 43 17.46 0.16 -21.94
CA LEU A 43 18.48 1.09 -22.39
C LEU A 43 19.16 0.44 -23.59
N ASN A 44 18.75 0.85 -24.79
CA ASN A 44 19.37 0.41 -26.03
C ASN A 44 20.73 1.12 -26.14
N ILE A 45 21.74 0.56 -25.46
CA ILE A 45 23.11 1.02 -25.58
C ILE A 45 23.67 0.35 -26.82
N ASP A 46 23.80 1.09 -27.91
CA ASP A 46 24.50 0.60 -29.10
C ASP A 46 25.95 0.30 -28.73
N GLN A 47 26.35 -0.97 -28.83
CA GLN A 47 27.67 -1.44 -28.35
C GLN A 47 28.85 -0.99 -29.23
N ASN A 48 28.60 -0.22 -30.29
CA ASN A 48 29.59 0.25 -31.25
C ASN A 48 29.91 1.75 -31.14
N VAL A 49 29.47 2.43 -30.08
CA VAL A 49 29.69 3.87 -29.92
C VAL A 49 30.88 4.11 -28.98
N ALA A 50 31.89 4.84 -29.45
CA ALA A 50 33.08 5.18 -28.68
C ALA A 50 32.69 5.93 -27.38
N PRO A 51 33.36 5.66 -26.23
CA PRO A 51 32.94 6.17 -24.91
C PRO A 51 32.85 7.70 -24.84
N ASP A 52 33.66 8.40 -25.64
CA ASP A 52 33.73 9.87 -25.63
C ASP A 52 32.58 10.55 -26.40
N SER A 53 31.68 9.76 -26.99
CA SER A 53 30.52 10.26 -27.74
C SER A 53 29.17 10.02 -27.06
N LEU A 54 29.17 9.57 -25.79
CA LEU A 54 28.01 9.56 -24.90
C LEU A 54 27.66 11.00 -24.46
N ARG A 55 27.33 11.86 -25.43
CA ARG A 55 26.55 13.05 -25.13
C ARG A 55 25.16 12.57 -24.70
N LEU A 56 24.77 12.88 -23.47
CA LEU A 56 23.36 12.94 -23.09
C LEU A 56 22.68 13.97 -23.99
N GLU A 57 22.38 13.60 -25.23
CA GLU A 57 21.38 14.32 -25.99
C GLU A 57 20.10 14.14 -25.20
N THR A 58 19.83 15.16 -24.40
CA THR A 58 18.61 15.34 -23.64
C THR A 58 17.51 15.67 -24.64
N LYS A 59 17.25 14.74 -25.56
CA LYS A 59 16.02 14.62 -26.30
C LYS A 59 15.00 14.05 -25.32
N LEU A 60 14.71 14.85 -24.29
CA LEU A 60 13.37 14.99 -23.76
C LEU A 60 12.53 15.59 -24.91
N LYS A 61 12.36 14.82 -25.99
CA LYS A 61 11.11 14.82 -26.73
C LYS A 61 10.11 14.45 -25.67
N THR A 62 9.51 15.47 -25.07
CA THR A 62 8.10 15.54 -24.69
C THR A 62 7.41 14.18 -24.81
N GLN A 63 7.81 13.23 -23.97
CA GLN A 63 6.95 12.14 -23.55
C GLN A 63 6.06 12.83 -22.54
N SER A 64 5.12 13.57 -23.12
CA SER A 64 3.88 13.97 -22.50
C SER A 64 3.43 12.83 -21.60
N ALA A 65 3.68 13.03 -20.32
CA ALA A 65 2.87 12.53 -19.24
C ALA A 65 2.49 11.05 -19.40
N TRP A 66 3.46 10.14 -19.23
CA TRP A 66 3.15 8.94 -18.47
C TRP A 66 2.87 9.40 -17.03
N LYS A 67 1.70 10.02 -16.84
CA LYS A 67 1.09 10.06 -15.52
C LYS A 67 0.95 8.59 -15.17
N VAL A 68 1.72 8.15 -14.18
CA VAL A 68 1.41 6.96 -13.40
C VAL A 68 0.08 7.26 -12.69
N ARG A 69 -1.02 7.27 -13.44
CA ARG A 69 -2.38 7.33 -12.92
C ARG A 69 -2.76 5.92 -12.55
N GLN A 70 -2.18 5.46 -11.45
CA GLN A 70 -2.81 4.63 -10.43
C GLN A 70 -1.71 4.32 -9.42
N ALA A 71 -1.36 5.32 -8.62
CA ALA A 71 -0.94 5.00 -7.27
C ALA A 71 -2.14 4.27 -6.65
N TRP A 72 -2.02 2.96 -6.51
CA TRP A 72 -2.94 2.22 -5.65
C TRP A 72 -2.89 2.91 -4.29
N PRO A 73 -4.04 3.27 -3.69
CA PRO A 73 -4.02 3.85 -2.36
C PRO A 73 -3.22 2.91 -1.47
N LEU A 74 -2.21 3.45 -0.77
CA LEU A 74 -1.39 2.66 0.14
C LEU A 74 -2.34 2.09 1.20
N VAL A 75 -2.57 0.78 1.14
CA VAL A 75 -3.38 0.08 2.14
C VAL A 75 -2.45 -0.28 3.29
N VAL A 76 -2.67 0.33 4.44
CA VAL A 76 -1.90 0.03 5.66
C VAL A 76 -2.69 -0.97 6.50
N PHE A 77 -2.09 -2.12 6.76
CA PHE A 77 -2.65 -3.17 7.60
C PHE A 77 -2.15 -3.02 9.04
N LYS A 78 -3.06 -3.18 10.00
CA LYS A 78 -2.75 -3.21 11.42
C LYS A 78 -3.30 -4.48 12.05
N HIS A 79 -2.44 -5.30 12.62
CA HIS A 79 -2.83 -6.43 13.48
C HIS A 79 -2.84 -6.01 14.94
N ILE A 80 -3.90 -6.35 15.67
CA ILE A 80 -4.05 -6.06 17.11
C ILE A 80 -4.54 -7.28 17.88
N GLN A 81 -4.16 -7.38 19.15
CA GLN A 81 -4.55 -8.46 20.07
C GLN A 81 -5.10 -7.92 21.40
N ALA A 82 -5.35 -6.62 21.50
CA ALA A 82 -5.86 -5.92 22.66
C ALA A 82 -6.49 -4.59 22.21
N ASP A 83 -6.91 -3.77 23.17
CA ASP A 83 -7.43 -2.43 22.91
C ASP A 83 -6.43 -1.59 22.09
N TYR A 84 -6.97 -0.78 21.18
CA TYR A 84 -6.18 0.00 20.24
C TYR A 84 -6.80 1.38 19.97
N VAL A 85 -5.96 2.40 19.85
CA VAL A 85 -6.37 3.74 19.43
C VAL A 85 -5.90 3.94 18.00
N LEU A 86 -6.84 4.21 17.09
CA LEU A 86 -6.53 4.49 15.70
C LEU A 86 -5.77 5.81 15.58
N THR A 87 -4.78 5.82 14.69
CA THR A 87 -3.95 7.03 14.44
C THR A 87 -4.36 7.76 13.17
N GLY A 88 -5.19 7.12 12.33
CA GLY A 88 -5.68 7.67 11.08
C GLY A 88 -4.88 7.26 9.85
N ASN A 89 -3.74 6.58 10.06
CA ASN A 89 -2.90 6.06 8.98
C ASN A 89 -3.27 4.64 8.56
N GLU A 90 -4.08 3.96 9.35
CA GLU A 90 -4.53 2.60 9.08
C GLU A 90 -5.64 2.58 8.03
N SER A 91 -5.71 1.50 7.25
CA SER A 91 -6.83 1.24 6.34
C SER A 91 -7.58 -0.03 6.75
N VAL A 92 -6.85 -1.05 7.17
CA VAL A 92 -7.41 -2.35 7.55
C VAL A 92 -6.90 -2.73 8.94
N ILE A 93 -7.82 -3.07 9.84
CA ILE A 93 -7.53 -3.52 11.19
C ILE A 93 -7.94 -4.97 11.31
N ILE A 94 -6.99 -5.84 11.65
CA ILE A 94 -7.20 -7.27 11.87
C ILE A 94 -7.12 -7.52 13.37
N VAL A 95 -8.23 -7.93 13.96
CA VAL A 95 -8.34 -8.22 15.39
C VAL A 95 -8.16 -9.71 15.63
N ASP A 96 -7.08 -10.06 16.31
CA ASP A 96 -6.68 -11.43 16.65
C ASP A 96 -6.47 -11.57 18.16
N ASN A 97 -7.54 -11.34 18.93
CA ASN A 97 -7.51 -11.44 20.39
C ASN A 97 -8.14 -12.75 20.88
N ALA A 98 -7.70 -13.93 20.41
CA ALA A 98 -7.98 -15.28 20.96
C ALA A 98 -9.30 -15.56 21.75
N GLY A 99 -10.44 -14.95 21.37
CA GLY A 99 -11.72 -15.04 22.09
C GLY A 99 -11.96 -14.03 23.23
N GLY A 100 -11.07 -13.06 23.42
CA GLY A 100 -11.23 -11.91 24.32
C GLY A 100 -11.98 -10.73 23.69
N THR A 101 -11.92 -9.60 24.39
CA THR A 101 -12.54 -8.33 23.97
C THR A 101 -11.48 -7.38 23.42
N ALA A 102 -11.82 -6.59 22.41
CA ALA A 102 -10.97 -5.51 21.90
C ALA A 102 -11.79 -4.24 21.74
N LEU A 103 -11.37 -3.17 22.41
CA LEU A 103 -11.89 -1.82 22.24
C LEU A 103 -11.03 -1.06 21.23
N ILE A 104 -11.61 -0.66 20.11
CA ILE A 104 -10.97 0.19 19.12
C ILE A 104 -11.49 1.60 19.30
N THR A 105 -10.64 2.51 19.74
CA THR A 105 -10.97 3.93 19.86
C THR A 105 -10.71 4.61 18.52
N LEU A 106 -11.76 5.18 17.94
CA LEU A 106 -11.72 5.95 16.69
C LEU A 106 -11.08 7.33 16.96
N PRO A 107 -10.41 7.94 15.98
CA PRO A 107 -9.95 9.32 16.12
C PRO A 107 -11.16 10.27 16.20
N ALA A 108 -10.93 11.51 16.62
CA ALA A 108 -11.97 12.55 16.53
C ALA A 108 -12.41 12.69 15.06
N ALA A 109 -13.72 12.60 14.80
CA ALA A 109 -14.38 12.67 13.51
C ALA A 109 -13.98 13.95 12.78
N ALA A 110 -13.91 15.07 13.50
CA ALA A 110 -13.46 16.35 12.95
C ALA A 110 -12.06 16.28 12.30
N ASN A 111 -11.17 15.45 12.84
CA ASN A 111 -9.80 15.25 12.33
C ASN A 111 -9.68 14.10 11.32
N ALA A 112 -10.74 13.30 11.16
CA ALA A 112 -10.78 12.11 10.33
C ALA A 112 -11.88 12.17 9.26
N SER A 113 -12.32 13.37 8.89
CA SER A 113 -13.32 13.58 7.85
C SER A 113 -12.98 12.79 6.58
N SER A 114 -13.97 12.07 6.05
CA SER A 114 -13.83 11.20 4.87
C SER A 114 -12.88 10.00 5.04
N SER A 115 -12.51 9.65 6.26
CA SER A 115 -11.77 8.42 6.55
C SER A 115 -12.67 7.20 6.48
N ARG A 116 -12.11 6.10 5.98
CA ARG A 116 -12.74 4.77 5.97
C ARG A 116 -11.76 3.73 6.48
N TYR A 117 -12.22 2.91 7.40
CA TYR A 117 -11.49 1.77 7.93
C TYR A 117 -12.28 0.48 7.69
N THR A 118 -11.56 -0.62 7.49
CA THR A 118 -12.15 -1.95 7.48
C THR A 118 -11.65 -2.73 8.70
N VAL A 119 -12.56 -3.17 9.56
CA VAL A 119 -12.26 -3.98 10.74
C VAL A 119 -12.60 -5.43 10.46
N ILE A 120 -11.64 -6.32 10.59
CA ILE A 120 -11.76 -7.76 10.35
C ILE A 120 -11.52 -8.49 11.66
N GLN A 121 -12.50 -9.26 12.11
CA GLN A 121 -12.37 -10.16 13.25
C GLN A 121 -11.80 -11.51 12.78
N LYS A 122 -10.71 -12.00 13.38
CA LYS A 122 -10.14 -13.31 12.99
C LYS A 122 -10.89 -14.50 13.59
N SER A 123 -11.80 -14.27 14.54
CA SER A 123 -12.59 -15.30 15.21
C SER A 123 -13.93 -14.74 15.65
N ALA A 124 -14.98 -15.57 15.58
CA ALA A 124 -16.32 -15.27 16.07
C ALA A 124 -16.44 -15.38 17.61
N LEU A 125 -15.33 -15.61 18.30
CA LEU A 125 -15.27 -15.53 19.76
C LEU A 125 -14.79 -14.14 20.21
N VAL A 126 -14.22 -13.33 19.31
CA VAL A 126 -13.66 -12.03 19.66
C VAL A 126 -14.76 -10.98 19.66
N THR A 127 -14.97 -10.33 20.80
CA THR A 127 -15.90 -9.20 20.87
C THR A 127 -15.15 -7.92 20.53
N VAL A 128 -15.53 -7.25 19.43
CA VAL A 128 -14.95 -5.95 19.04
C VAL A 128 -15.94 -4.85 19.31
N THR A 129 -15.51 -3.84 20.05
CA THR A 129 -16.28 -2.63 20.31
C THR A 129 -15.55 -1.44 19.71
N LEU A 130 -16.27 -0.62 18.95
CA LEU A 130 -15.81 0.68 18.49
C LEU A 130 -16.21 1.72 19.53
N ALA A 131 -15.29 2.61 19.89
CA ALA A 131 -15.55 3.76 20.74
C ALA A 131 -15.28 5.05 19.95
N ALA A 132 -16.23 5.97 19.97
CA ALA A 132 -16.01 7.31 19.46
C ALA A 132 -15.14 8.13 20.43
N ALA A 133 -14.37 9.07 19.90
CA ALA A 133 -13.57 9.98 20.71
C ALA A 133 -14.29 11.31 20.96
N ALA A 134 -13.80 12.08 21.93
CA ALA A 134 -14.14 13.50 22.12
C ALA A 134 -15.65 13.84 22.25
N GLY A 135 -16.49 12.90 22.67
CA GLY A 135 -17.93 13.11 22.86
C GLY A 135 -18.77 12.96 21.58
N GLU A 136 -18.16 12.50 20.50
CA GLU A 136 -18.84 12.15 19.24
C GLU A 136 -19.56 10.79 19.37
N THR A 137 -20.27 10.41 18.31
CA THR A 137 -21.06 9.18 18.25
C THR A 137 -20.57 8.23 17.17
N VAL A 138 -20.80 6.94 17.39
CA VAL A 138 -20.76 5.87 16.40
C VAL A 138 -22.16 5.22 16.35
N ASN A 139 -22.80 5.25 15.19
CA ASN A 139 -24.23 4.90 15.00
C ASN A 139 -25.15 5.50 16.11
N GLY A 140 -24.94 6.77 16.47
CA GLY A 140 -25.74 7.47 17.49
C GLY A 140 -25.42 7.15 18.97
N GLY A 141 -24.44 6.28 19.26
CA GLY A 141 -23.99 5.98 20.63
C GLY A 141 -22.52 6.29 20.86
N ALA A 142 -22.07 6.37 22.12
CA ALA A 142 -20.64 6.56 22.42
C ALA A 142 -19.78 5.35 22.02
N THR A 143 -20.39 4.17 21.97
CA THR A 143 -19.76 2.90 21.57
C THR A 143 -20.71 2.04 20.76
N VAL A 144 -20.19 1.24 19.84
CA VAL A 144 -20.92 0.22 19.08
C VAL A 144 -20.16 -1.10 19.08
N ALA A 145 -20.81 -2.17 19.52
CA ALA A 145 -20.29 -3.52 19.36
C ALA A 145 -20.50 -3.98 17.91
N LEU A 146 -19.44 -4.48 17.27
CA LEU A 146 -19.54 -5.11 15.96
C LEU A 146 -20.13 -6.52 16.09
N PRO A 147 -20.97 -6.97 15.14
CA PRO A 147 -21.47 -8.34 15.12
C PRO A 147 -20.31 -9.33 15.18
N ASN A 148 -20.45 -10.36 16.02
CA ASN A 148 -19.38 -11.33 16.25
C ASN A 148 -19.37 -12.37 15.11
N THR A 149 -18.65 -12.05 14.04
CA THR A 149 -18.58 -12.85 12.81
C THR A 149 -17.15 -13.02 12.35
N ALA A 150 -16.65 -14.26 12.33
CA ALA A 150 -15.28 -14.55 11.93
C ALA A 150 -15.04 -14.22 10.45
N PHE A 151 -13.89 -13.61 10.18
CA PHE A 151 -13.37 -13.32 8.84
C PHE A 151 -14.28 -12.45 7.95
N ILE A 152 -15.20 -11.70 8.57
CA ILE A 152 -16.01 -10.70 7.86
C ILE A 152 -15.45 -9.32 8.16
N GLY A 153 -15.15 -8.57 7.09
CA GLY A 153 -14.79 -7.16 7.18
C GLY A 153 -16.03 -6.29 7.40
N ARG A 154 -15.96 -5.40 8.39
CA ARG A 154 -16.95 -4.36 8.64
C ARG A 154 -16.36 -3.02 8.27
N ASP A 155 -17.12 -2.22 7.55
CA ASP A 155 -16.68 -0.88 7.16
C ASP A 155 -17.08 0.12 8.23
N VAL A 156 -16.16 1.02 8.51
CA VAL A 156 -16.33 2.14 9.43
C VAL A 156 -16.00 3.41 8.67
N VAL A 157 -16.95 4.34 8.59
CA VAL A 157 -16.84 5.57 7.79
C VAL A 157 -17.11 6.78 8.66
N CYS A 158 -16.38 7.86 8.42
CA CYS A 158 -16.56 9.15 9.08
C CYS A 158 -17.10 10.21 8.09
N ASP A 159 -18.14 10.94 8.48
CA ASP A 159 -18.65 12.08 7.73
C ASP A 159 -18.06 13.43 8.17
N GLY A 160 -17.20 13.42 9.19
CA GLY A 160 -16.59 14.60 9.81
C GLY A 160 -17.27 15.07 11.10
N VAL A 161 -18.39 14.45 11.49
CA VAL A 161 -19.17 14.77 12.69
C VAL A 161 -19.42 13.53 13.53
N GLU A 162 -19.80 12.42 12.90
CA GLU A 162 -20.02 11.14 13.54
C GLU A 162 -19.46 9.96 12.72
N TRP A 163 -19.47 8.79 13.35
CA TRP A 163 -19.00 7.54 12.77
C TRP A 163 -20.15 6.61 12.43
N TYR A 164 -20.01 5.89 11.33
CA TYR A 164 -20.96 4.88 10.89
C TYR A 164 -20.27 3.54 10.70
N ALA A 165 -20.84 2.47 11.29
CA ALA A 165 -20.34 1.11 11.16
C ALA A 165 -21.43 0.17 10.63
N PHE A 166 -21.11 -0.64 9.61
CA PHE A 166 -22.03 -1.57 8.95
C PHE A 166 -21.36 -2.90 8.51
#